data_AF-A0A6C0E242-F1
#
_entry.id   AF-A0A6C0E242-F1
#
_cell.length_a   1.000
_cell.length_b   1.000
_cell.length_c   1.000
_cell.angle_alpha   90.00
_cell.angle_beta   90.00
_cell.angle_gamma   90.00
#
_symmetry.space_group_name_H-M   'P 1'
#
loop_
_entity.id
_entity.type
_entity.pdbx_description
1 polymer ?
#
loop_
_entity_poly.entity_id
_entity_poly.type
_entity_poly.pdbx_seq_one_letter_code
_entity_poly.pdbx_strand_id
1 'polypeptide(L)'
;METAKTKKNAKTYYCEKCYFMTYKKTDFDRHLLTAKHKCNLLATDSNDKNDITYACEFCEKEYKDRTGLWKHKKLCNKPTANQESAVSYDPIQELKESVKYLIQENSEMKNIMMEFIKSVKG
;
A
#
# COMPACT_ATOMS: atom_id res chain seq x y z
N MET A 1 -57.29 0.14 -22.25
CA MET A 1 -56.88 -1.24 -21.94
C MET A 1 -56.47 -1.27 -20.48
N GLU A 2 -57.28 -1.89 -19.64
CA GLU A 2 -57.05 -2.03 -18.19
C GLU A 2 -55.91 -3.02 -17.94
N THR A 3 -54.88 -2.63 -17.20
CA THR A 3 -53.78 -3.53 -16.84
C THR A 3 -54.20 -4.39 -15.65
N ALA A 4 -54.44 -5.67 -15.92
CA ALA A 4 -54.79 -6.66 -14.91
C ALA A 4 -53.72 -6.72 -13.80
N LYS A 5 -54.14 -6.52 -12.54
CA LYS A 5 -53.31 -6.71 -11.34
C LYS A 5 -52.95 -8.19 -11.22
N THR A 6 -51.74 -8.56 -11.64
CA THR A 6 -51.23 -9.93 -11.52
C THR A 6 -50.97 -10.27 -10.04
N LYS A 7 -51.45 -11.44 -9.62
CA LYS A 7 -51.31 -11.98 -8.26
C LYS A 7 -49.84 -11.94 -7.84
N LYS A 8 -49.56 -11.43 -6.63
CA LYS A 8 -48.21 -11.44 -6.03
C LYS A 8 -47.76 -12.89 -5.89
N ASN A 9 -46.98 -13.38 -6.85
CA ASN A 9 -46.32 -14.67 -6.73
C ASN A 9 -45.35 -14.58 -5.53
N ALA A 10 -45.66 -15.27 -4.45
CA ALA A 10 -44.94 -15.24 -3.17
C ALA A 10 -43.56 -15.93 -3.22
N LYS A 11 -42.96 -16.08 -4.40
CA LYS A 11 -41.65 -16.71 -4.56
C LYS A 11 -40.57 -15.63 -4.57
N THR A 12 -39.81 -15.58 -3.49
CA THR A 12 -38.59 -14.79 -3.37
C THR A 12 -37.42 -15.56 -3.98
N TYR A 13 -36.61 -14.86 -4.77
CA TYR A 13 -35.34 -15.34 -5.31
C TYR A 13 -34.21 -14.57 -4.64
N TYR A 14 -33.24 -15.29 -4.08
CA TYR A 14 -32.14 -14.72 -3.30
C TYR A 14 -30.80 -15.25 -3.81
N CYS A 15 -29.84 -14.35 -3.97
CA CYS A 15 -28.47 -14.65 -4.33
C CYS A 15 -27.57 -14.38 -3.13
N GLU A 16 -27.04 -15.44 -2.52
CA GLU A 16 -26.14 -15.37 -1.37
C GLU A 16 -24.82 -14.65 -1.69
N LYS A 17 -24.32 -14.79 -2.93
CA LYS A 17 -23.03 -14.20 -3.35
C LYS A 17 -23.05 -12.69 -3.53
N CYS A 18 -24.22 -12.14 -3.84
CA CYS A 18 -24.41 -10.70 -4.07
C CYS A 18 -25.34 -10.06 -3.04
N TYR A 19 -25.88 -10.84 -2.10
CA TYR A 19 -26.94 -10.45 -1.17
C TYR A 19 -28.13 -9.77 -1.87
N PHE A 20 -28.42 -10.21 -3.10
CA PHE A 20 -29.46 -9.62 -3.95
C PHE A 20 -30.76 -10.42 -3.83
N MET A 21 -31.88 -9.73 -3.60
CA MET A 21 -33.21 -10.33 -3.48
C MET A 21 -34.19 -9.72 -4.49
N THR A 22 -35.00 -10.56 -5.13
CA THR A 22 -36.12 -10.12 -5.98
C THR A 22 -37.29 -11.11 -5.93
N TYR A 23 -38.48 -10.65 -6.28
CA TYR A 23 -39.69 -11.48 -6.38
C TYR A 23 -40.00 -11.90 -7.83
N LYS A 24 -39.19 -11.42 -8.79
CA LYS A 24 -39.35 -11.67 -10.23
C LYS A 24 -38.26 -12.60 -10.72
N LYS A 25 -38.67 -13.77 -11.24
CA LYS A 25 -37.74 -14.77 -11.79
C LYS A 25 -36.88 -14.20 -12.92
N THR A 26 -37.49 -13.46 -13.84
CA THR A 26 -36.78 -12.85 -14.99
C THR A 26 -35.67 -11.89 -14.57
N ASP A 27 -35.89 -11.12 -13.49
CA ASP A 27 -34.87 -10.20 -12.96
C ASP A 27 -33.76 -10.96 -12.25
N PHE A 28 -34.09 -12.08 -11.60
CA PHE A 28 -33.10 -12.96 -10.99
C PHE A 28 -32.26 -13.68 -12.05
N ASP A 29 -32.88 -14.23 -13.10
CA ASP A 29 -32.18 -14.85 -14.22
C ASP A 29 -31.26 -13.83 -14.91
N ARG A 30 -31.73 -12.59 -15.13
CA ARG A 30 -30.88 -11.50 -15.63
C ARG A 30 -29.73 -11.19 -14.68
N HIS A 31 -29.99 -11.14 -13.37
CA HIS A 31 -28.96 -10.92 -12.34
C HIS A 31 -27.83 -11.94 -12.45
N LEU A 32 -28.15 -13.24 -12.57
CA LEU A 32 -27.16 -14.33 -12.73
C LEU A 32 -26.29 -14.17 -13.97
N LEU A 33 -26.83 -13.53 -15.03
CA LEU A 33 -26.10 -13.30 -16.27
C LEU A 33 -25.21 -12.05 -16.26
N THR A 34 -25.40 -11.14 -15.29
CA THR A 34 -24.64 -9.89 -15.23
C THR A 34 -23.14 -10.14 -15.06
N ALA A 35 -22.32 -9.31 -15.72
CA ALA A 35 -20.86 -9.35 -15.56
C ALA A 35 -20.45 -9.22 -14.09
N LYS A 36 -21.14 -8.36 -13.32
CA LYS A 36 -20.89 -8.19 -11.89
C LYS A 36 -21.11 -9.48 -11.09
N HIS A 37 -22.22 -10.20 -11.33
CA HIS A 37 -22.47 -11.48 -10.67
C HIS A 37 -21.42 -12.52 -11.06
N LYS A 38 -21.09 -12.63 -12.35
CA LYS A 38 -20.06 -13.56 -12.86
C LYS A 38 -18.68 -13.26 -12.28
N CYS A 39 -18.26 -11.99 -12.21
CA CYS A 39 -16.99 -11.61 -11.58
C CYS A 39 -16.97 -11.93 -10.08
N ASN A 40 -18.08 -11.74 -9.36
CA ASN A 40 -18.14 -12.11 -7.95
C ASN A 40 -18.08 -13.63 -7.71
N LEU A 41 -18.53 -14.46 -8.67
CA LEU A 41 -18.33 -15.92 -8.61
C LEU A 41 -16.86 -16.29 -8.83
N LEU A 42 -16.19 -15.62 -9.78
CA LEU A 42 -14.77 -15.85 -10.09
C LEU A 42 -13.82 -15.31 -9.02
N ALA A 43 -14.23 -14.27 -8.29
CA ALA A 43 -13.47 -13.69 -7.19
C ALA A 43 -13.25 -14.67 -6.02
N THR A 44 -14.04 -15.75 -5.93
CA THR A 44 -13.84 -16.80 -4.92
C THR A 44 -13.01 -18.00 -5.38
N ASP A 45 -12.64 -18.09 -6.67
CA ASP A 45 -11.82 -19.20 -7.19
C ASP A 45 -10.46 -18.77 -7.75
N SER A 46 -10.24 -17.47 -7.95
CA SER A 46 -8.89 -16.94 -8.22
C SER A 46 -8.09 -16.74 -6.92
N ASN A 47 -7.92 -17.81 -6.15
CA ASN A 47 -6.71 -17.99 -5.34
C ASN A 47 -5.60 -18.65 -6.16
N ASP A 48 -5.70 -18.64 -7.50
CA ASP A 48 -4.53 -18.47 -8.35
C ASP A 48 -3.91 -17.11 -8.03
N LYS A 49 -3.18 -17.10 -6.92
CA LYS A 49 -1.91 -16.42 -6.85
C LYS A 49 -1.15 -16.93 -8.08
N ASN A 50 -1.34 -16.26 -9.21
CA ASN A 50 -0.24 -16.03 -10.10
C ASN A 50 0.81 -15.36 -9.21
N ASP A 51 1.63 -16.18 -8.56
CA ASP A 51 2.75 -15.79 -7.73
C ASP A 51 3.78 -15.27 -8.72
N ILE A 52 3.43 -14.16 -9.38
CA ILE A 52 4.31 -13.41 -10.25
C ILE A 52 5.27 -12.76 -9.27
N THR A 53 6.28 -13.55 -8.90
CA THR A 53 7.39 -13.07 -8.13
C THR A 53 8.31 -12.31 -9.08
N TYR A 54 8.75 -11.17 -8.59
CA TYR A 54 9.63 -10.27 -9.28
C TYR A 54 11.00 -10.41 -8.64
N ALA A 55 11.91 -11.13 -9.29
CA ALA A 55 13.25 -11.36 -8.76
C ALA A 55 14.21 -10.21 -9.13
N CYS A 56 15.12 -9.90 -8.21
CA CYS A 56 16.24 -9.00 -8.49
C CYS A 56 17.36 -9.72 -9.24
N GLU A 57 17.75 -9.19 -10.40
CA GLU A 57 18.86 -9.73 -11.20
C GLU A 57 20.23 -9.67 -10.51
N PHE A 58 20.38 -8.88 -9.43
CA PHE A 58 21.67 -8.67 -8.74
C PHE A 58 21.81 -9.46 -7.43
N CYS A 59 20.70 -9.86 -6.80
CA CYS A 59 20.75 -10.55 -5.50
C CYS A 59 19.68 -11.64 -5.34
N GLU A 60 18.94 -11.94 -6.41
CA GLU A 60 17.96 -13.03 -6.51
C GLU A 60 16.80 -12.95 -5.50
N LYS A 61 16.65 -11.82 -4.79
CA LYS A 61 15.52 -11.58 -3.89
C LYS A 61 14.22 -11.44 -4.67
N GLU A 62 13.21 -12.17 -4.22
CA GLU A 62 11.88 -12.20 -4.81
C GLU A 62 10.91 -11.23 -4.13
N TYR A 63 10.08 -10.57 -4.93
CA TYR A 63 9.11 -9.58 -4.49
C TYR A 63 7.73 -9.91 -5.04
N LYS A 64 6.68 -9.69 -4.24
CA LYS A 64 5.28 -9.97 -4.62
C LYS A 64 4.71 -8.98 -5.63
N ASP A 65 5.38 -7.85 -5.83
CA ASP A 65 4.91 -6.77 -6.69
C ASP A 65 6.07 -5.97 -7.30
N ARG A 66 5.79 -5.34 -8.45
CA ARG A 66 6.77 -4.52 -9.20
C ARG A 66 7.28 -3.32 -8.39
N THR A 67 6.46 -2.77 -7.50
CA THR A 67 6.81 -1.60 -6.70
C THR A 67 7.83 -1.99 -5.62
N GLY A 68 7.66 -3.15 -4.98
CA GLY A 68 8.61 -3.77 -4.07
C GLY A 68 9.95 -4.03 -4.74
N LEU A 69 9.93 -4.65 -5.93
CA LEU A 69 11.15 -4.85 -6.74
C LEU A 69 11.78 -3.50 -7.12
N TRP A 70 11.01 -2.48 -7.49
CA TRP A 70 11.56 -1.16 -7.87
C TRP A 70 12.25 -0.46 -6.70
N LYS A 71 11.61 -0.43 -5.52
CA LYS A 71 12.22 0.13 -4.29
C LYS A 71 13.50 -0.61 -3.94
N HIS A 72 13.48 -1.94 -4.07
CA HIS A 72 14.66 -2.75 -3.87
C HIS A 72 15.75 -2.47 -4.90
N LYS A 73 15.45 -2.43 -6.20
CA LYS A 73 16.43 -2.15 -7.28
C LYS A 73 17.14 -0.82 -7.11
N LYS A 74 16.51 0.16 -6.46
CA LYS A 74 17.16 1.44 -6.10
C LYS A 74 18.24 1.31 -5.04
N LEU A 75 18.11 0.33 -4.14
CA LEU A 75 19.01 0.11 -3.01
C LEU A 75 19.94 -1.10 -3.24
N CYS A 76 19.57 -1.99 -4.16
CA CYS A 76 20.31 -3.18 -4.54
C CYS A 76 21.50 -2.78 -5.42
N ASN A 77 22.58 -2.46 -4.71
CA ASN A 77 23.90 -2.03 -5.16
C ASN A 77 24.31 -2.54 -6.56
N LYS A 78 24.33 -1.64 -7.56
CA LYS A 78 25.22 -1.80 -8.73
C LYS A 78 26.57 -1.15 -8.41
N PRO A 79 27.71 -1.83 -8.63
CA PRO A 79 28.99 -1.16 -8.78
C PRO A 79 29.05 -0.63 -10.22
N THR A 80 28.56 0.58 -10.48
CA THR A 80 28.86 1.27 -11.73
C THR A 80 29.28 2.69 -11.43
N ALA A 81 30.53 2.95 -11.75
CA ALA A 81 31.19 4.23 -11.62
C ALA A 81 30.42 5.34 -12.35
N ASN A 82 30.41 6.51 -11.70
CA ASN A 82 30.20 7.85 -12.22
C ASN A 82 28.76 8.37 -12.49
N GLN A 83 28.49 9.45 -11.72
CA GLN A 83 27.64 10.63 -11.94
C GLN A 83 26.18 10.64 -11.45
N GLU A 84 26.07 11.27 -10.25
CA GLU A 84 25.20 12.41 -9.89
C GLU A 84 23.67 12.23 -9.79
N SER A 85 23.23 12.47 -8.54
CA SER A 85 21.90 12.92 -8.06
C SER A 85 20.67 12.04 -8.31
N ALA A 86 20.59 10.95 -7.52
CA ALA A 86 19.34 10.56 -6.87
C ALA A 86 19.61 10.45 -5.37
N VAL A 87 19.20 11.46 -4.61
CA VAL A 87 19.28 11.45 -3.14
C VAL A 87 18.49 10.24 -2.65
N SER A 88 19.20 9.21 -2.20
CA SER A 88 18.62 8.14 -1.39
C SER A 88 18.17 8.79 -0.10
N TYR A 89 16.86 8.98 0.05
CA TYR A 89 16.28 9.33 1.35
C TYR A 89 16.55 8.16 2.30
N ASP A 90 17.66 8.27 3.03
CA ASP A 90 18.03 7.40 4.13
C ASP A 90 17.61 8.14 5.41
N PRO A 91 16.47 7.77 6.03
CA PRO A 91 15.98 8.42 7.24
C PRO A 91 17.03 8.40 8.36
N ILE A 92 17.97 7.46 8.30
CA ILE A 92 19.07 7.33 9.25
C ILE A 92 20.14 8.40 9.00
N GLN A 93 20.44 8.81 7.76
CA GLN A 93 21.33 9.94 7.49
C GLN A 93 20.74 11.28 7.94
N GLU A 94 19.48 11.56 7.61
CA GLU A 94 18.81 12.81 8.02
C GLU A 94 18.76 12.93 9.55
N LEU A 95 18.49 11.81 10.24
CA LEU A 95 18.54 11.73 11.69
C LEU A 95 19.97 11.94 12.23
N LYS A 96 21.00 11.36 11.59
CA LYS A 96 22.40 11.57 12.01
C LYS A 96 22.83 13.02 11.88
N GLU A 97 22.43 13.71 10.82
CA GLU A 97 22.77 15.12 10.60
C GLU A 97 22.08 16.02 11.63
N SER A 98 20.79 15.76 11.89
CA SER A 98 20.02 16.42 12.94
C SER A 98 20.64 16.19 14.34
N VAL A 99 21.03 14.96 14.65
CA VAL A 99 21.70 14.61 15.91
C VAL A 99 23.07 15.29 16.03
N LYS A 100 23.84 15.37 14.95
CA LYS A 100 25.13 16.07 14.93
C LYS A 100 24.97 17.55 15.24
N TYR A 101 23.96 18.21 14.65
CA TYR A 101 23.65 19.61 14.94
C TYR A 101 23.28 19.82 16.41
N LEU A 102 22.39 18.98 16.95
CA LEU A 102 21.99 19.05 18.37
C LEU A 102 23.18 18.83 19.34
N ILE A 103 24.11 17.92 19.01
CA ILE A 103 25.33 17.72 19.80
C ILE A 103 26.22 18.97 19.75
N GLN A 104 26.32 19.61 18.59
CA GLN A 104 27.09 20.84 18.43
C GLN A 104 26.50 21.98 19.26
N GLU A 105 25.20 22.26 19.12
CA GLU A 105 24.53 23.31 19.92
C GLU A 105 24.66 23.07 21.43
N ASN A 106 24.53 21.81 21.87
CA ASN A 106 24.74 21.45 23.28
C ASN A 106 26.18 21.71 23.74
N SER A 107 27.17 21.50 22.88
CA SER A 107 28.57 21.78 23.19
C SER A 107 28.84 23.29 23.33
N GLU A 108 28.22 24.11 22.47
CA GLU A 108 28.33 25.56 22.51
C GLU A 108 27.63 26.12 23.75
N MET A 109 26.43 25.63 24.06
CA MET A 109 25.69 25.99 25.28
C MET A 109 26.49 25.63 26.55
N LYS A 110 27.13 24.46 26.57
CA LYS A 110 28.02 24.06 27.67
C LYS A 110 29.18 25.04 27.83
N ASN A 111 29.80 25.48 26.74
CA ASN A 111 30.91 26.43 26.81
C ASN A 111 30.46 27.79 27.37
N ILE A 112 29.32 28.32 26.90
CA ILE A 112 28.75 29.57 27.42
C ILE A 112 28.46 29.45 28.92
N MET A 113 27.87 28.34 29.36
CA MET A 113 27.59 28.08 30.77
C MET A 113 28.88 28.04 31.62
N MET A 114 29.93 27.42 31.09
CA MET A 114 31.24 27.37 31.76
C MET A 114 31.87 28.76 31.90
N GLU A 115 31.81 29.59 30.86
CA GLU A 115 32.29 30.98 30.90
C GLU A 115 31.49 31.82 31.90
N PHE A 116 30.17 31.67 31.92
CA PHE A 116 29.31 32.34 32.89
C PHE A 116 29.67 31.94 34.33
N ILE A 117 29.84 30.65 34.61
CA ILE A 117 30.26 30.16 35.94
C ILE A 117 31.62 30.73 36.35
N LYS A 118 32.57 30.89 35.42
CA LYS A 118 33.86 31.54 35.70
C LYS A 118 33.67 33.02 36.05
N SER A 119 32.82 33.74 35.33
CA SER A 119 32.54 35.17 35.58
C SER A 119 31.84 35.46 36.91
N VAL A 120 31.09 34.49 37.46
CA VAL A 120 30.37 34.64 38.73
C VAL A 120 31.24 34.30 39.95
N LYS A 121 32.35 33.56 39.75
CA LYS A 121 33.27 33.13 40.82
C LYS A 121 34.51 34.02 40.98
N GLY A 122 34.69 35.04 40.14
CA GLY A 122 35.70 36.09 40.28
C GLY A 122 35.08 37.36 40.81
#